data_AF-A0A9D6VJV9-F1
#
_entry.id   AF-A0A9D6VJV9-F1
#
_cell.length_a   1.000
_cell.length_b   1.000
_cell.length_c   1.000
_cell.angle_alpha   90.00
_cell.angle_beta   90.00
_cell.angle_gamma   90.00
#
_symmetry.space_group_name_H-M   'P 1'
#
loop_
_entity.id
_entity.type
_entity.pdbx_description
1 polymer ?
#
loop_
_entity_poly.entity_id
_entity_poly.type
_entity_poly.pdbx_seq_one_letter_code
_entity_poly.pdbx_strand_id
1 'polypeptide(L)'
;MKYIDECKEIVITVYQFNETGYNVKITIIVFQGDYRMNLYKEVESIWESNWESNFDERLNDWLKRIKNASDLLKGRGRKEYRNSYPLRLYSSVSGAKDLTFSLRFCGREIAKLNLQSNPPQLEITKEHIKHNNNFGFKEIDKPKSDYNMDHVDIKKIRKYYKTYIDEKGWHNIKTGKPEHVIESRLIEAIERKKNIKIGVERFPNIRLVKLLDFPFQMPLPISASKGRPKKADGHIDILARWGHSGKPKIAILELKKPDLNLTQTKEAIKQLYIYAVTLLFWLRSSHGESLYKFLGYNFSVQLPKKNQIKAVLTICENDKKQLEEAIKSIDKNELPCKFNKVSLLKNDSIKFYVSYYKIDSSNNGHLKLLEPQELDL
;
A
#
# COMPACT_ATOMS: atom_id res chain seq x y z
N MET A 1 -20.80 20.95 18.97
CA MET A 1 -22.14 20.30 19.02
C MET A 1 -21.89 18.80 19.12
N LYS A 2 -21.95 18.23 20.34
CA LYS A 2 -21.58 16.84 20.63
C LYS A 2 -22.77 15.92 20.34
N TYR A 3 -22.58 14.95 19.46
CA TYR A 3 -23.47 13.79 19.35
C TYR A 3 -23.21 12.89 20.56
N ILE A 4 -24.18 12.81 21.46
CA ILE A 4 -24.29 11.76 22.48
C ILE A 4 -25.44 10.88 22.00
N ASP A 5 -25.14 9.97 21.07
CA ASP A 5 -26.09 8.90 20.76
C ASP A 5 -25.91 7.83 21.86
N GLU A 6 -26.94 7.71 22.69
CA GLU A 6 -27.21 6.60 23.63
C GLU A 6 -26.08 6.25 24.62
N CYS A 7 -25.69 7.18 25.49
CA CYS A 7 -25.01 6.83 26.72
C CYS A 7 -26.05 6.49 27.81
N LYS A 8 -25.98 5.30 28.41
CA LYS A 8 -26.61 5.08 29.70
C LYS A 8 -25.77 5.80 30.75
N GLU A 9 -26.35 6.80 31.38
CA GLU A 9 -25.73 7.48 32.51
C GLU A 9 -25.87 6.59 33.75
N ILE A 10 -24.74 6.15 34.31
CA ILE A 10 -24.72 5.52 35.63
C ILE A 10 -24.19 6.55 36.59
N VAL A 11 -25.08 7.08 37.43
CA VAL A 11 -24.73 8.01 38.51
C VAL A 11 -24.43 7.21 39.76
N ILE A 12 -23.16 7.13 40.15
CA ILE A 12 -22.75 6.54 41.42
C ILE A 12 -22.52 7.68 42.41
N THR A 13 -23.34 7.74 43.46
CA THR A 13 -23.15 8.69 44.56
C THR A 13 -22.50 7.95 45.71
N VAL A 14 -21.28 8.36 46.07
CA VAL A 14 -20.57 7.83 47.23
C VAL A 14 -20.61 8.87 48.35
N TYR A 15 -21.01 8.42 49.54
CA TYR A 15 -20.95 9.22 50.76
C TYR A 15 -19.73 8.77 51.55
N GLN A 16 -18.82 9.70 51.83
CA GLN A 16 -17.70 9.46 52.74
C GLN A 16 -17.95 10.26 54.02
N PHE A 17 -18.00 9.55 55.14
CA PHE A 17 -18.06 10.15 56.47
C PHE A 17 -16.64 10.35 56.97
N ASN A 18 -16.31 11.57 57.38
CA ASN A 18 -15.12 11.84 58.17
C ASN A 18 -15.48 11.99 59.65
N GLU A 19 -14.51 11.81 60.54
CA GLU A 19 -14.68 11.80 62.00
C GLU A 19 -15.31 13.09 62.56
N THR A 20 -15.36 14.16 61.75
CA THR A 20 -15.96 15.45 62.07
C THR A 20 -17.44 15.59 61.68
N GLY A 21 -18.07 14.58 61.09
CA GLY A 21 -19.51 14.57 60.80
C GLY A 21 -19.95 15.32 59.54
N TYR A 22 -19.02 15.72 58.65
CA TYR A 22 -19.37 16.38 57.40
C TYR A 22 -19.59 15.34 56.28
N ASN A 23 -20.73 15.44 55.60
CA ASN A 23 -21.03 14.63 54.41
C ASN A 23 -20.40 15.25 53.17
N VAL A 24 -19.37 14.63 52.60
CA VAL A 24 -18.90 14.97 51.26
C VAL A 24 -19.66 14.14 50.25
N LYS A 25 -20.47 14.79 49.40
CA LYS A 25 -21.16 14.14 48.28
C LYS A 25 -20.23 14.13 47.07
N ILE A 26 -19.71 12.96 46.73
CA ILE A 26 -18.96 12.77 45.48
C ILE A 26 -19.91 12.10 44.49
N THR A 27 -20.27 12.82 43.43
CA THR A 27 -21.04 12.28 42.32
C THR A 27 -20.08 11.88 41.21
N ILE A 28 -19.96 10.58 40.97
CA ILE A 28 -19.20 10.02 39.85
C ILE A 28 -20.19 9.70 38.74
N ILE A 29 -20.09 10.42 37.62
CA ILE A 29 -20.88 10.16 36.42
C ILE A 29 -20.07 9.21 35.54
N VAL A 30 -20.51 7.96 35.43
CA VAL A 30 -19.90 6.96 34.55
C VAL A 30 -20.75 6.87 33.29
N PHE A 31 -20.18 7.25 32.15
CA PHE A 31 -20.80 7.06 30.85
C PHE A 31 -20.55 5.62 30.38
N GLN A 32 -21.57 4.77 30.44
CA GLN A 32 -21.53 3.46 29.80
C GLN A 32 -22.06 3.62 28.37
N GLY A 33 -21.22 4.16 27.50
CA GLY A 33 -21.44 4.04 26.06
C GLY A 33 -20.95 2.66 25.62
N ASP A 34 -21.71 1.98 24.76
CA ASP A 34 -21.16 0.89 23.94
C ASP A 34 -20.18 1.53 22.95
N TYR A 35 -19.02 1.97 23.45
CA TYR A 35 -17.89 2.51 22.69
C TYR A 35 -17.25 1.34 21.95
N ARG A 36 -17.99 0.69 21.05
CA ARG A 36 -17.37 0.03 19.91
C ARG A 36 -16.86 1.15 19.03
N MET A 37 -15.68 1.67 19.36
CA MET A 37 -14.94 2.54 18.46
C MET A 37 -14.76 1.77 17.16
N ASN A 38 -15.51 2.16 16.14
CA ASN A 38 -15.28 1.65 14.81
C ASN A 38 -13.94 2.19 14.30
N LEU A 39 -13.30 1.45 13.40
CA LEU A 39 -11.95 1.79 12.93
C LEU A 39 -11.90 3.15 12.24
N TYR A 40 -13.03 3.61 11.69
CA TYR A 40 -13.13 4.95 11.16
C TYR A 40 -12.88 6.02 12.22
N LYS A 41 -13.49 5.90 13.41
CA LYS A 41 -13.30 6.85 14.51
C LYS A 41 -11.88 6.84 15.07
N GLU A 42 -11.24 5.67 15.10
CA GLU A 42 -9.81 5.58 15.44
C GLU A 42 -8.93 6.35 14.43
N VAL A 43 -9.17 6.16 13.13
CA VAL A 43 -8.42 6.87 12.07
C VAL A 43 -8.71 8.36 12.10
N GLU A 44 -9.98 8.77 12.26
CA GLU A 44 -10.41 10.17 12.34
C GLU A 44 -9.73 10.87 13.53
N SER A 45 -9.76 10.26 14.71
CA SER A 45 -9.11 10.81 15.90
C SER A 45 -7.61 11.01 15.71
N ILE A 46 -6.91 10.04 15.12
CA ILE A 46 -5.48 10.17 14.79
C ILE A 46 -5.26 11.26 13.75
N TRP A 47 -6.11 11.33 12.73
CA TRP A 47 -6.01 12.34 11.67
C TRP A 47 -6.17 13.75 12.21
N GLU A 48 -7.25 14.04 12.93
CA GLU A 48 -7.56 15.36 13.47
C GLU A 48 -6.49 15.82 14.48
N SER A 49 -6.08 14.95 15.40
CA SER A 49 -5.10 15.29 16.44
C SER A 49 -3.70 15.58 15.89
N ASN A 50 -3.42 15.24 14.63
CA ASN A 50 -2.11 15.38 14.01
C ASN A 50 -2.12 16.21 12.72
N TRP A 51 -3.27 16.78 12.34
CA TRP A 51 -3.43 17.49 11.08
C TRP A 51 -2.47 18.68 10.96
N GLU A 52 -2.62 19.66 11.85
CA GLU A 52 -1.84 20.91 11.82
C GLU A 52 -0.38 20.71 12.22
N SER A 53 -0.13 19.81 13.18
CA SER A 53 1.21 19.62 13.76
C SER A 53 2.11 18.67 12.98
N ASN A 54 1.59 17.94 11.98
CA ASN A 54 2.37 16.90 11.31
C ASN A 54 1.89 16.57 9.89
N PHE A 55 0.60 16.28 9.71
CA PHE A 55 0.14 15.64 8.49
C PHE A 55 0.09 16.59 7.30
N ASP A 56 -0.39 17.83 7.46
CA ASP A 56 -0.49 18.79 6.34
C ASP A 56 0.87 19.00 5.66
N GLU A 57 1.88 19.42 6.44
CA GLU A 57 3.24 19.65 5.93
C GLU A 57 3.84 18.40 5.28
N ARG A 58 3.68 17.25 5.93
CA ARG A 58 4.24 15.99 5.47
C ARG A 58 3.63 15.51 4.15
N LEU A 59 2.31 15.61 4.01
CA LEU A 59 1.60 15.26 2.77
C LEU A 59 1.97 16.21 1.64
N ASN A 60 2.13 17.51 1.93
CA ASN A 60 2.62 18.50 0.97
C ASN A 60 4.04 18.17 0.49
N ASP A 61 4.95 17.89 1.42
CA ASP A 61 6.34 17.55 1.13
C ASP A 61 6.42 16.30 0.24
N TRP A 62 5.62 15.26 0.53
CA TRP A 62 5.53 14.09 -0.34
C TRP A 62 5.09 14.43 -1.77
N LEU A 63 4.05 15.23 -1.94
CA LEU A 63 3.59 15.65 -3.26
C LEU A 63 4.62 16.51 -4.00
N LYS A 64 5.29 17.42 -3.30
CA LYS A 64 6.38 18.23 -3.86
C LYS A 64 7.52 17.35 -4.36
N ARG A 65 7.96 16.36 -3.57
CA ARG A 65 9.02 15.42 -3.96
C ARG A 65 8.63 14.62 -5.21
N ILE A 66 7.41 14.09 -5.23
CA ILE A 66 6.84 13.36 -6.38
C ILE A 66 6.83 14.23 -7.65
N LYS A 67 6.36 15.48 -7.52
CA LYS A 67 6.29 16.43 -8.64
C LYS A 67 7.69 16.79 -9.16
N ASN A 68 8.60 17.16 -8.27
CA ASN A 68 9.98 17.54 -8.61
C ASN A 68 10.70 16.40 -9.33
N ALA A 69 10.57 15.16 -8.82
CA ALA A 69 11.13 13.98 -9.45
C ALA A 69 10.60 13.78 -10.88
N SER A 70 9.28 13.99 -11.06
CA SER A 70 8.61 13.89 -12.36
C SER A 70 9.09 14.91 -13.37
N ASP A 71 9.37 16.14 -12.94
CA ASP A 71 9.84 17.21 -13.83
C ASP A 71 11.31 17.03 -14.21
N LEU A 72 12.17 16.62 -13.27
CA LEU A 72 13.60 16.34 -13.53
C LEU A 72 13.81 15.26 -14.61
N LEU A 73 12.97 14.23 -14.65
CA LEU A 73 13.13 13.10 -15.58
C LEU A 73 12.47 13.31 -16.95
N LYS A 74 11.51 14.23 -17.08
CA LYS A 74 11.03 14.66 -18.41
C LYS A 74 12.19 15.23 -19.26
N GLY A 75 13.19 15.84 -18.61
CA GLY A 75 14.38 16.40 -19.27
C GLY A 75 15.53 15.40 -19.53
N ARG A 76 15.60 14.27 -18.81
CA ARG A 76 16.76 13.35 -18.83
C ARG A 76 16.55 12.03 -19.58
N GLY A 77 15.60 11.99 -20.50
CA GLY A 77 15.43 10.86 -21.42
C GLY A 77 15.10 9.53 -20.74
N ARG A 78 13.81 9.17 -20.69
CA ARG A 78 13.29 7.85 -20.24
C ARG A 78 13.92 6.61 -20.91
N LYS A 79 14.80 6.80 -21.90
CA LYS A 79 15.37 5.76 -22.77
C LYS A 79 16.54 5.01 -22.12
N GLU A 80 17.23 5.59 -21.14
CA GLU A 80 18.51 5.03 -20.64
C GLU A 80 18.35 3.79 -19.74
N TYR A 81 17.17 3.55 -19.16
CA TYR A 81 16.89 2.31 -18.46
C TYR A 81 15.60 1.64 -18.95
N ARG A 82 15.75 0.74 -19.94
CA ARG A 82 14.73 -0.27 -20.21
C ARG A 82 14.74 -1.26 -19.04
N ASN A 83 13.62 -1.39 -18.32
CA ASN A 83 13.42 -2.48 -17.35
C ASN A 83 13.86 -3.80 -17.99
N SER A 84 14.98 -4.36 -17.50
CA SER A 84 15.55 -5.60 -18.02
C SER A 84 15.03 -6.74 -17.17
N TYR A 85 13.98 -7.40 -17.64
CA TYR A 85 13.47 -8.62 -17.00
C TYR A 85 14.62 -9.60 -16.72
N PRO A 86 14.71 -10.18 -15.51
CA PRO A 86 13.72 -10.17 -14.42
C PRO A 86 13.90 -9.05 -13.36
N LEU A 87 14.79 -8.09 -13.61
CA LEU A 87 15.03 -6.97 -12.70
C LEU A 87 14.03 -5.84 -12.94
N ARG A 88 13.57 -5.22 -11.84
CA ARG A 88 12.59 -4.13 -11.85
C ARG A 88 13.05 -2.98 -10.98
N LEU A 89 12.86 -1.77 -11.47
CA LEU A 89 13.02 -0.57 -10.65
C LEU A 89 11.73 -0.27 -9.91
N TYR A 90 11.85 0.05 -8.62
CA TYR A 90 10.79 0.52 -7.75
C TYR A 90 11.14 1.93 -7.30
N SER A 91 10.13 2.78 -7.15
CA SER A 91 10.28 4.13 -6.62
C SER A 91 9.55 4.28 -5.28
N SER A 92 10.09 5.13 -4.41
CA SER A 92 9.49 5.56 -3.15
C SER A 92 9.53 7.08 -3.07
N VAL A 93 8.77 7.69 -2.16
CA VAL A 93 8.83 9.15 -1.97
C VAL A 93 10.18 9.62 -1.47
N SER A 94 10.86 8.82 -0.64
CA SER A 94 12.24 9.10 -0.23
C SER A 94 13.19 9.07 -1.42
N GLY A 95 13.14 8.02 -2.24
CA GLY A 95 13.98 7.89 -3.43
C GLY A 95 13.68 8.94 -4.51
N ALA A 96 12.43 9.41 -4.62
CA ALA A 96 12.03 10.41 -5.59
C ALA A 96 12.81 11.74 -5.44
N LYS A 97 13.08 12.16 -4.20
CA LYS A 97 13.84 13.38 -3.89
C LYS A 97 15.24 13.34 -4.54
N ASP A 98 15.90 12.20 -4.41
CA ASP A 98 17.29 12.03 -4.82
C ASP A 98 17.40 11.29 -6.18
N LEU A 99 16.29 11.22 -6.93
CA LEU A 99 16.14 10.40 -8.15
C LEU A 99 16.79 9.02 -8.02
N THR A 100 16.60 8.40 -6.86
CA THR A 100 17.15 7.10 -6.50
C THR A 100 16.05 6.04 -6.54
N PHE A 101 16.32 4.93 -7.23
CA PHE A 101 15.37 3.84 -7.47
C PHE A 101 15.92 2.54 -6.90
N SER A 102 15.03 1.74 -6.32
CA SER A 102 15.36 0.41 -5.84
C SER A 102 15.41 -0.55 -7.02
N LEU A 103 16.58 -1.09 -7.36
CA LEU A 103 16.69 -2.18 -8.32
C LEU A 103 16.41 -3.50 -7.59
N ARG A 104 15.29 -4.13 -7.95
CA ARG A 104 14.79 -5.33 -7.28
C ARG A 104 14.82 -6.55 -8.17
N PHE A 105 15.14 -7.69 -7.57
CA PHE A 105 14.90 -9.03 -8.11
C PHE A 105 13.89 -9.74 -7.22
N CYS A 106 12.77 -10.18 -7.79
CA CYS A 106 11.67 -10.84 -7.04
C CYS A 106 11.26 -10.08 -5.75
N GLY A 107 11.21 -8.75 -5.83
CA GLY A 107 10.76 -7.88 -4.73
C GLY A 107 11.79 -7.61 -3.65
N ARG A 108 13.03 -8.12 -3.81
CA ARG A 108 14.15 -7.82 -2.94
C ARG A 108 15.10 -6.83 -3.62
N GLU A 109 15.44 -5.75 -2.93
CA GLU A 109 16.43 -4.77 -3.39
C GLU A 109 17.82 -5.41 -3.46
N ILE A 110 18.44 -5.36 -4.64
CA ILE A 110 19.77 -5.90 -4.93
C ILE A 110 20.78 -4.80 -5.32
N ALA A 111 20.30 -3.59 -5.62
CA ALA A 111 21.09 -2.40 -5.84
C ALA A 111 20.17 -1.16 -5.79
N LYS A 112 20.75 0.03 -5.75
CA LYS A 112 20.03 1.30 -5.98
C LYS A 112 20.55 1.96 -7.25
N LEU A 113 19.66 2.57 -8.03
CA LEU A 113 20.00 3.31 -9.23
C LEU A 113 19.81 4.80 -8.97
N ASN A 114 20.88 5.58 -9.12
CA ASN A 114 20.86 7.02 -9.03
C ASN A 114 20.82 7.64 -10.44
N LEU A 115 19.74 8.38 -10.74
CA LEU A 115 19.56 9.10 -12.01
C LEU A 115 19.97 10.59 -11.93
N GLN A 116 20.49 11.06 -10.78
CA GLN A 116 21.12 12.38 -10.68
C GLN A 116 22.46 12.42 -11.42
N SER A 117 23.19 11.31 -11.45
CA SER A 117 24.42 11.15 -12.22
C SER A 117 24.13 11.05 -13.72
N ASN A 118 25.03 11.59 -14.54
CA ASN A 118 25.04 11.38 -15.99
C ASN A 118 26.44 10.86 -16.43
N PRO A 119 26.57 9.58 -16.80
CA PRO A 119 25.51 8.58 -16.94
C PRO A 119 24.93 8.13 -15.58
N PRO A 120 23.73 7.51 -15.57
CA PRO A 120 23.17 6.92 -14.36
C PRO A 120 24.13 5.92 -13.69
N GLN A 121 24.09 5.90 -12.36
CA GLN A 121 25.01 5.09 -11.54
C GLN A 121 24.26 4.13 -10.64
N LEU A 122 24.78 2.91 -10.50
CA LEU A 122 24.32 1.92 -9.55
C LEU A 122 25.15 1.96 -8.27
N GLU A 123 24.45 1.90 -7.15
CA GLU A 123 24.98 1.79 -5.81
C GLU A 123 24.71 0.39 -5.23
N ILE A 124 25.78 -0.27 -4.81
CA ILE A 124 25.77 -1.56 -4.16
C ILE A 124 26.34 -1.36 -2.75
N THR A 125 25.48 -1.55 -1.74
CA THR A 125 25.84 -1.46 -0.32
C THR A 125 26.24 -2.84 0.21
N LYS A 126 26.72 -2.90 1.46
CA LYS A 126 26.95 -4.19 2.16
C LYS A 126 25.68 -5.04 2.24
N GLU A 127 24.53 -4.41 2.44
CA GLU A 127 23.24 -5.10 2.48
C GLU A 127 22.87 -5.68 1.10
N HIS A 128 23.09 -4.91 0.02
CA HIS A 128 22.90 -5.39 -1.34
C HIS A 128 23.76 -6.62 -1.63
N ILE A 129 25.03 -6.63 -1.23
CA ILE A 129 25.92 -7.80 -1.39
C ILE A 129 25.35 -9.02 -0.66
N LYS A 130 24.90 -8.85 0.58
CA LYS A 130 24.23 -9.93 1.33
C LYS A 130 22.99 -10.45 0.58
N HIS A 131 22.21 -9.57 -0.02
CA HIS A 131 21.03 -9.95 -0.80
C HIS A 131 21.40 -10.72 -2.07
N ASN A 132 22.39 -10.23 -2.81
CA ASN A 132 22.93 -10.90 -3.99
C ASN A 132 23.50 -12.29 -3.65
N ASN A 133 24.25 -12.40 -2.56
CA ASN A 133 24.80 -13.67 -2.08
C ASN A 133 23.71 -14.70 -1.73
N ASN A 134 22.55 -14.26 -1.21
CA ASN A 134 21.42 -15.16 -0.97
C ASN A 134 20.85 -15.78 -2.25
N PHE A 135 21.04 -15.12 -3.39
CA PHE A 135 20.72 -15.67 -4.70
C PHE A 135 21.88 -16.44 -5.33
N GLY A 136 23.07 -16.41 -4.73
CA GLY A 136 24.28 -17.07 -5.24
C GLY A 136 25.17 -16.18 -6.11
N PHE A 137 24.85 -14.89 -6.26
CA PHE A 137 25.67 -13.94 -7.02
C PHE A 137 26.80 -13.39 -6.13
N LYS A 138 28.02 -13.91 -6.32
CA LYS A 138 29.22 -13.56 -5.53
C LYS A 138 30.25 -12.72 -6.28
N GLU A 139 29.97 -12.33 -7.53
CA GLU A 139 30.93 -11.59 -8.35
C GLU A 139 31.15 -10.13 -7.89
N ILE A 140 30.24 -9.60 -7.05
CA ILE A 140 30.40 -8.29 -6.42
C ILE A 140 30.48 -8.49 -4.91
N ASP A 141 31.70 -8.33 -4.39
CA ASP A 141 32.05 -8.60 -3.00
C ASP A 141 32.35 -7.33 -2.18
N LYS A 142 32.42 -6.17 -2.84
CA LYS A 142 32.74 -4.87 -2.22
C LYS A 142 31.67 -3.82 -2.50
N PRO A 143 31.27 -3.03 -1.48
CA PRO A 143 30.36 -1.92 -1.68
C PRO A 143 30.97 -0.85 -2.58
N LYS A 144 30.17 -0.26 -3.46
CA LYS A 144 30.60 0.80 -4.38
C LYS A 144 29.37 1.55 -4.92
N SER A 145 29.49 2.86 -5.17
CA SER A 145 28.36 3.77 -5.42
C SER A 145 28.32 4.41 -6.82
N ASP A 146 29.27 4.08 -7.68
CA ASP A 146 29.54 4.75 -8.96
C ASP A 146 29.64 3.75 -10.14
N TYR A 147 28.93 2.63 -10.08
CA TYR A 147 28.88 1.71 -11.23
C TYR A 147 28.05 2.31 -12.37
N ASN A 148 28.71 2.75 -13.44
CA ASN A 148 27.99 3.21 -14.63
C ASN A 148 27.14 2.09 -15.24
N MET A 149 26.02 2.44 -15.84
CA MET A 149 25.07 1.47 -16.42
C MET A 149 25.64 0.56 -17.51
N ASP A 150 26.68 1.01 -18.23
CA ASP A 150 27.38 0.23 -19.25
C ASP A 150 28.55 -0.62 -18.70
N HIS A 151 28.84 -0.50 -17.41
CA HIS A 151 29.92 -1.21 -16.74
C HIS A 151 29.72 -2.73 -16.83
N VAL A 152 30.82 -3.45 -17.00
CA VAL A 152 30.84 -4.91 -17.19
C VAL A 152 30.11 -5.64 -16.05
N ASP A 153 30.27 -5.17 -14.82
CA ASP A 153 29.61 -5.74 -13.64
C ASP A 153 28.09 -5.62 -13.68
N ILE A 154 27.55 -4.54 -14.23
CA ILE A 154 26.10 -4.36 -14.36
C ILE A 154 25.52 -5.30 -15.41
N LYS A 155 26.27 -5.51 -16.51
CA LYS A 155 25.92 -6.52 -17.52
C LYS A 155 25.97 -7.93 -16.93
N LYS A 156 26.94 -8.22 -16.05
CA LYS A 156 27.02 -9.48 -15.30
C LYS A 156 25.83 -9.70 -14.38
N ILE A 157 25.44 -8.71 -13.57
CA ILE A 157 24.23 -8.78 -12.71
C ILE A 157 23.01 -9.13 -13.56
N ARG A 158 22.76 -8.38 -14.64
CA ARG A 158 21.61 -8.60 -15.53
C ARG A 158 21.62 -10.01 -16.13
N LYS A 159 22.77 -10.44 -16.65
CA LYS A 159 22.93 -11.79 -17.22
C LYS A 159 22.70 -12.86 -16.17
N TYR A 160 23.30 -12.70 -14.98
CA TYR A 160 23.17 -13.64 -13.88
C TYR A 160 21.71 -13.85 -13.49
N TYR A 161 20.97 -12.80 -13.17
CA TYR A 161 19.59 -12.94 -12.71
C TYR A 161 18.64 -13.46 -13.79
N LYS A 162 18.94 -13.16 -15.07
CA LYS A 162 18.24 -13.78 -16.20
C LYS A 162 18.50 -15.29 -16.25
N THR A 163 19.76 -15.72 -16.23
CA THR A 163 20.11 -17.14 -16.22
C THR A 163 19.57 -17.86 -14.98
N TYR A 164 19.69 -17.24 -13.80
CA TYR A 164 19.20 -17.78 -12.55
C TYR A 164 17.69 -18.09 -12.61
N ILE A 165 16.91 -17.20 -13.22
CA ILE A 165 15.47 -17.41 -13.34
C ILE A 165 15.10 -18.44 -14.41
N ASP A 166 15.86 -18.47 -15.51
CA ASP A 166 15.71 -19.45 -16.58
C ASP A 166 16.04 -20.87 -16.08
N GLU A 167 17.04 -21.04 -15.21
CA GLU A 167 17.47 -22.32 -14.66
C GLU A 167 16.60 -22.80 -13.49
N LYS A 168 16.31 -21.93 -12.53
CA LYS A 168 15.57 -22.31 -11.31
C LYS A 168 14.06 -22.34 -11.54
N GLY A 169 13.55 -21.57 -12.50
CA GLY A 169 12.14 -21.26 -12.62
C GLY A 169 11.67 -20.32 -11.50
N TRP A 170 10.68 -19.48 -11.82
CA TRP A 170 10.19 -18.47 -10.87
C TRP A 170 9.67 -19.05 -9.55
N HIS A 171 8.98 -20.20 -9.58
CA HIS A 171 8.40 -20.84 -8.39
C HIS A 171 9.43 -21.27 -7.33
N ASN A 172 10.67 -21.56 -7.73
CA ASN A 172 11.68 -22.08 -6.80
C ASN A 172 12.55 -20.99 -6.15
N ILE A 173 12.31 -19.72 -6.48
CA ILE A 173 13.10 -18.60 -5.95
C ILE A 173 12.70 -18.33 -4.50
N LYS A 174 13.65 -18.52 -3.58
CA LYS A 174 13.48 -18.23 -2.16
C LYS A 174 14.10 -16.87 -1.82
N THR A 175 13.27 -15.88 -1.50
CA THR A 175 13.74 -14.53 -1.14
C THR A 175 13.76 -14.28 0.37
N GLY A 176 13.21 -15.20 1.17
CA GLY A 176 12.95 -15.01 2.61
C GLY A 176 11.76 -14.10 2.92
N LYS A 177 11.16 -13.47 1.90
CA LYS A 177 9.95 -12.63 2.02
C LYS A 177 8.94 -13.04 0.93
N PRO A 178 8.13 -14.08 1.16
CA PRO A 178 7.20 -14.62 0.15
C PRO A 178 6.25 -13.56 -0.41
N GLU A 179 5.76 -12.65 0.44
CA GLU A 179 4.85 -11.57 0.05
C GLU A 179 5.45 -10.65 -1.03
N HIS A 180 6.73 -10.28 -0.91
CA HIS A 180 7.42 -9.43 -1.89
C HIS A 180 7.55 -10.11 -3.27
N VAL A 181 7.69 -11.44 -3.29
CA VAL A 181 7.73 -12.22 -4.54
C VAL A 181 6.38 -12.15 -5.23
N ILE A 182 5.32 -12.33 -4.47
CA ILE A 182 3.94 -12.31 -4.97
C ILE A 182 3.59 -10.89 -5.43
N GLU A 183 3.98 -9.85 -4.70
CA GLU A 183 3.80 -8.44 -5.09
C GLU A 183 4.45 -8.17 -6.45
N SER A 184 5.70 -8.62 -6.62
CA SER A 184 6.44 -8.45 -7.88
C SER A 184 5.76 -9.17 -9.05
N ARG A 185 5.24 -10.38 -8.82
CA ARG A 185 4.52 -11.15 -9.83
C ARG A 185 3.16 -10.53 -10.15
N LEU A 186 2.46 -9.97 -9.17
CA LEU A 186 1.19 -9.29 -9.35
C LEU A 186 1.37 -8.00 -10.16
N ILE A 187 2.36 -7.18 -9.83
CA ILE A 187 2.74 -5.99 -10.61
C ILE A 187 3.05 -6.39 -12.05
N GLU A 188 3.81 -7.46 -12.25
CA GLU A 188 4.10 -7.99 -13.59
C GLU A 188 2.84 -8.41 -14.34
N ALA A 189 1.95 -9.15 -13.71
CA ALA A 189 0.70 -9.59 -14.30
C ALA A 189 -0.19 -8.41 -14.71
N ILE A 190 -0.26 -7.36 -13.89
CA ILE A 190 -1.02 -6.14 -14.20
C ILE A 190 -0.38 -5.35 -15.37
N GLU A 191 0.95 -5.31 -15.45
CA GLU A 191 1.66 -4.52 -16.47
C GLU A 191 1.79 -5.20 -17.85
N ARG A 192 1.68 -6.54 -17.92
CA ARG A 192 1.88 -7.29 -19.17
C ARG A 192 0.83 -6.89 -20.24
N LYS A 193 1.32 -6.50 -21.44
CA LYS A 193 0.47 -6.13 -22.60
C LYS A 193 -0.23 -7.36 -23.21
N LYS A 194 -1.37 -7.08 -23.85
CA LYS A 194 -2.46 -7.97 -24.38
C LYS A 194 -2.05 -9.22 -25.18
N ASN A 195 -0.78 -9.35 -25.61
CA ASN A 195 -0.38 -10.25 -26.71
C ASN A 195 0.67 -11.30 -26.36
N ILE A 196 0.97 -11.56 -25.08
CA ILE A 196 1.83 -12.70 -24.71
C ILE A 196 0.93 -13.86 -24.31
N LYS A 197 0.83 -14.88 -25.17
CA LYS A 197 0.07 -16.13 -24.99
C LYS A 197 0.66 -17.01 -23.88
N ILE A 198 0.63 -16.54 -22.64
CA ILE A 198 1.07 -17.31 -21.47
C ILE A 198 0.09 -17.04 -20.31
N GLY A 199 -0.89 -17.95 -20.15
CA GLY A 199 -1.57 -18.35 -18.91
C GLY A 199 -2.18 -17.34 -17.93
N VAL A 200 -2.11 -16.02 -18.18
CA VAL A 200 -2.66 -15.02 -17.26
C VAL A 200 -3.90 -14.40 -17.88
N GLU A 201 -5.06 -14.85 -17.44
CA GLU A 201 -6.31 -14.09 -17.58
C GLU A 201 -6.06 -12.73 -16.91
N ARG A 202 -6.17 -11.66 -17.70
CA ARG A 202 -5.91 -10.29 -17.24
C ARG A 202 -6.73 -10.00 -16.00
N PHE A 203 -6.20 -9.22 -15.08
CA PHE A 203 -7.03 -8.41 -14.18
C PHE A 203 -7.66 -7.29 -15.03
N PRO A 204 -8.91 -7.40 -15.49
CA PRO A 204 -9.41 -6.48 -16.49
C PRO A 204 -9.52 -5.10 -15.86
N ASN A 205 -8.98 -4.12 -16.59
CA ASN A 205 -9.15 -2.71 -16.31
C ASN A 205 -8.46 -2.17 -15.05
N ILE A 206 -7.50 -2.88 -14.45
CA ILE A 206 -6.60 -2.31 -13.44
C ILE A 206 -5.34 -1.74 -14.10
N ARG A 207 -4.96 -0.52 -13.71
CA ARG A 207 -3.74 0.16 -14.14
C ARG A 207 -3.02 0.72 -12.93
N LEU A 208 -1.76 0.32 -12.72
CA LEU A 208 -0.95 0.83 -11.62
C LEU A 208 -0.83 2.36 -11.67
N VAL A 209 -0.91 3.00 -10.50
CA VAL A 209 -0.38 4.34 -10.31
C VAL A 209 1.12 4.19 -10.19
N LYS A 210 1.85 4.92 -11.02
CA LYS A 210 3.30 4.80 -11.14
C LYS A 210 3.94 6.14 -10.85
N LEU A 211 5.10 6.08 -10.20
CA LEU A 211 6.00 7.20 -10.13
C LEU A 211 7.08 6.96 -11.17
N LEU A 212 7.17 7.85 -12.17
CA LEU A 212 8.24 7.79 -13.19
C LEU A 212 8.22 6.50 -14.02
N ASP A 213 7.02 6.02 -14.37
CA ASP A 213 6.79 4.73 -15.04
C ASP A 213 7.18 3.48 -14.23
N PHE A 214 7.60 3.64 -12.98
CA PHE A 214 7.94 2.56 -12.05
C PHE A 214 6.81 2.31 -11.03
N PRO A 215 6.64 1.05 -10.57
CA PRO A 215 5.82 0.74 -9.40
C PRO A 215 6.18 1.64 -8.23
N PHE A 216 5.14 2.13 -7.55
CA PHE A 216 5.26 3.13 -6.50
C PHE A 216 4.47 2.70 -5.27
N GLN A 217 5.18 2.55 -4.15
CA GLN A 217 4.59 2.28 -2.85
C GLN A 217 4.20 3.62 -2.23
N MET A 218 2.91 3.95 -2.27
CA MET A 218 2.40 5.22 -1.78
C MET A 218 2.47 5.25 -0.25
N PRO A 219 3.21 6.18 0.36
CA PRO A 219 3.22 6.31 1.81
C PRO A 219 1.92 6.92 2.31
N LEU A 220 1.55 6.56 3.53
CA LEU A 220 0.44 7.12 4.28
C LEU A 220 0.93 7.55 5.67
N PRO A 221 0.35 8.61 6.26
CA PRO A 221 0.77 9.10 7.56
C PRO A 221 0.26 8.23 8.73
N ILE A 222 -0.59 7.24 8.43
CA ILE A 222 -1.14 6.28 9.38
C ILE A 222 -0.74 4.87 8.91
N SER A 223 -0.02 4.17 9.77
CA SER A 223 0.25 2.74 9.62
C SER A 223 -0.95 1.95 10.09
N ALA A 224 -1.16 0.79 9.48
CA ALA A 224 -2.24 -0.11 9.81
C ALA A 224 -1.72 -1.54 10.02
N SER A 225 -0.43 -1.69 10.33
CA SER A 225 0.18 -2.98 10.61
C SER A 225 -0.57 -3.67 11.75
N LYS A 226 -1.09 -4.89 11.51
CA LYS A 226 -1.97 -5.65 12.41
C LYS A 226 -3.41 -5.14 12.51
N GLY A 227 -3.90 -4.45 11.48
CA GLY A 227 -5.31 -4.02 11.42
C GLY A 227 -5.70 -2.98 12.46
N ARG A 228 -4.74 -2.22 12.99
CA ARG A 228 -4.94 -1.13 13.95
C ARG A 228 -4.22 0.13 13.48
N PRO A 229 -4.89 1.30 13.50
CA PRO A 229 -4.28 2.53 13.02
C PRO A 229 -3.29 3.07 14.04
N LYS A 230 -2.13 3.52 13.55
CA LYS A 230 -1.07 4.13 14.36
C LYS A 230 -0.47 5.30 13.60
N LYS A 231 -0.21 6.42 14.28
CA LYS A 231 0.59 7.54 13.75
C LYS A 231 2.02 7.05 13.47
N ALA A 232 2.26 6.63 12.25
CA ALA A 232 3.49 6.05 11.76
C ALA A 232 3.39 5.89 10.24
N ASP A 233 4.53 5.62 9.59
CA ASP A 233 4.62 5.47 8.15
C ASP A 233 3.93 4.18 7.69
N GLY A 234 2.72 4.32 7.13
CA GLY A 234 2.03 3.27 6.40
C GLY A 234 2.42 3.29 4.93
N HIS A 235 2.19 2.17 4.24
CA HIS A 235 2.43 2.07 2.79
C HIS A 235 1.30 1.26 2.17
N ILE A 236 0.72 1.76 1.08
CA ILE A 236 -0.17 0.98 0.24
C ILE A 236 0.72 0.10 -0.65
N ASP A 237 0.54 -1.23 -0.57
CA ASP A 237 1.32 -2.19 -1.38
C ASP A 237 1.20 -1.86 -2.87
N ILE A 238 -0.04 -1.77 -3.36
CA ILE A 238 -0.33 -1.44 -4.75
C ILE A 238 -1.45 -0.41 -4.83
N LEU A 239 -1.13 0.76 -5.38
CA LEU A 239 -2.08 1.80 -5.74
C LEU A 239 -2.39 1.72 -7.24
N ALA A 240 -3.67 1.78 -7.58
CA ALA A 240 -4.12 1.58 -8.95
C ALA A 240 -5.37 2.40 -9.31
N ARG A 241 -5.67 2.39 -10.61
CA ARG A 241 -6.91 2.86 -11.21
C ARG A 241 -7.66 1.68 -11.78
N TRP A 242 -8.90 1.48 -11.37
CA TRP A 242 -9.74 0.37 -11.81
C TRP A 242 -10.96 0.87 -12.58
N GLY A 243 -11.06 0.45 -13.85
CA GLY A 243 -12.20 0.72 -14.75
C GLY A 243 -11.74 1.16 -16.13
N HIS A 244 -12.70 1.24 -17.05
CA HIS A 244 -12.45 1.64 -18.44
C HIS A 244 -12.01 3.10 -18.57
N SER A 245 -11.33 3.40 -19.67
CA SER A 245 -10.91 4.75 -20.05
C SER A 245 -12.12 5.69 -20.10
N GLY A 246 -12.16 6.66 -19.17
CA GLY A 246 -13.23 7.66 -19.08
C GLY A 246 -13.57 8.01 -17.64
N LYS A 247 -13.76 7.01 -16.77
CA LYS A 247 -14.10 7.22 -15.34
C LYS A 247 -13.52 6.11 -14.43
N PRO A 248 -12.20 5.84 -14.47
CA PRO A 248 -11.62 4.87 -13.56
C PRO A 248 -11.86 5.29 -12.11
N LYS A 249 -11.95 4.30 -11.21
CA LYS A 249 -12.01 4.52 -9.77
C LYS A 249 -10.63 4.31 -9.16
N ILE A 250 -10.37 4.97 -8.04
CA ILE A 250 -9.17 4.71 -7.24
C ILE A 250 -9.32 3.30 -6.66
N ALA A 251 -8.27 2.49 -6.79
CA ALA A 251 -8.20 1.17 -6.21
C ALA A 251 -6.92 1.04 -5.39
N ILE A 252 -7.02 0.41 -4.23
CA ILE A 252 -5.87 -0.01 -3.43
C ILE A 252 -5.95 -1.52 -3.32
N LEU A 253 -4.82 -2.20 -3.47
CA LEU A 253 -4.72 -3.63 -3.26
C LEU A 253 -3.81 -3.85 -2.05
N GLU A 254 -4.30 -4.61 -1.09
CA GLU A 254 -3.51 -5.15 0.02
C GLU A 254 -3.22 -6.61 -0.31
N LEU A 255 -1.94 -6.97 -0.36
CA LEU A 255 -1.53 -8.33 -0.71
C LEU A 255 -1.13 -9.09 0.54
N LYS A 256 -1.44 -10.38 0.59
CA LYS A 256 -0.92 -11.28 1.62
C LYS A 256 -0.34 -12.55 1.02
N LYS A 257 0.69 -13.06 1.69
CA LYS A 257 1.25 -14.39 1.45
C LYS A 257 0.21 -15.50 1.72
N PRO A 258 0.42 -16.73 1.21
CA PRO A 258 -0.44 -17.88 1.50
C PRO A 258 -0.42 -18.28 2.98
N ASP A 259 -1.36 -19.15 3.33
CA ASP A 259 -1.49 -19.82 4.62
C ASP A 259 -1.82 -18.85 5.75
N LEU A 260 -2.77 -17.95 5.47
CA LEU A 260 -3.28 -17.01 6.46
C LEU A 260 -4.16 -17.75 7.47
N ASN A 261 -3.96 -17.46 8.74
CA ASN A 261 -4.94 -17.82 9.76
C ASN A 261 -6.07 -16.78 9.83
N LEU A 262 -7.12 -17.12 10.59
CA LEU A 262 -8.30 -16.27 10.76
C LEU A 262 -7.94 -14.86 11.29
N THR A 263 -7.06 -14.77 12.28
CA THR A 263 -6.62 -13.49 12.86
C THR A 263 -5.90 -12.63 11.82
N GLN A 264 -4.94 -13.19 11.10
CA GLN A 264 -4.20 -12.49 10.04
C GLN A 264 -5.12 -12.02 8.92
N THR A 265 -6.13 -12.83 8.58
CA THR A 265 -7.13 -12.48 7.57
C THR A 265 -7.98 -11.28 8.01
N LYS A 266 -8.43 -11.26 9.28
CA LYS A 266 -9.13 -10.09 9.85
C LYS A 266 -8.25 -8.86 9.88
N GLU A 267 -6.99 -9.00 10.32
CA GLU A 267 -6.02 -7.92 10.33
C GLU A 267 -5.80 -7.33 8.94
N ALA A 268 -5.74 -8.18 7.90
CA ALA A 268 -5.60 -7.74 6.51
C ALA A 268 -6.81 -6.94 6.01
N ILE A 269 -8.04 -7.38 6.31
CA ILE A 269 -9.27 -6.64 5.97
C ILE A 269 -9.28 -5.27 6.64
N LYS A 270 -8.95 -5.23 7.95
CA LYS A 270 -8.88 -3.99 8.73
C LYS A 270 -7.77 -3.06 8.25
N GLN A 271 -6.61 -3.60 7.91
CA GLN A 271 -5.48 -2.86 7.36
C GLN A 271 -5.88 -2.17 6.06
N LEU A 272 -6.47 -2.93 5.13
CA LEU A 272 -7.00 -2.44 3.87
C LEU A 272 -8.05 -1.33 4.07
N TYR A 273 -8.96 -1.49 5.03
CA TYR A 273 -9.94 -0.46 5.40
C TYR A 273 -9.26 0.83 5.88
N ILE A 274 -8.33 0.74 6.84
CA ILE A 274 -7.62 1.89 7.40
C ILE A 274 -6.89 2.67 6.32
N TYR A 275 -6.22 1.98 5.39
CA TYR A 275 -5.55 2.62 4.27
C TYR A 275 -6.53 3.31 3.30
N ALA A 276 -7.68 2.70 3.03
CA ALA A 276 -8.73 3.34 2.23
C ALA A 276 -9.25 4.62 2.90
N VAL A 277 -9.59 4.55 4.20
CA VAL A 277 -10.06 5.72 4.96
C VAL A 277 -8.99 6.82 5.00
N THR A 278 -7.74 6.47 5.28
CA THR A 278 -6.63 7.43 5.32
C THR A 278 -6.42 8.12 3.96
N LEU A 279 -6.54 7.36 2.86
CA LEU A 279 -6.46 7.92 1.52
C LEU A 279 -7.64 8.85 1.19
N LEU A 280 -8.85 8.53 1.64
CA LEU A 280 -10.00 9.44 1.52
C LEU A 280 -9.77 10.74 2.28
N PHE A 281 -9.25 10.67 3.51
CA PHE A 281 -8.91 11.86 4.27
C PHE A 281 -7.89 12.75 3.56
N TRP A 282 -6.85 12.15 2.96
CA TRP A 282 -5.90 12.90 2.14
C TRP A 282 -6.55 13.50 0.89
N LEU A 283 -7.41 12.75 0.20
CA LEU A 283 -8.18 13.31 -0.92
C LEU A 283 -9.08 14.47 -0.49
N ARG A 284 -9.54 14.52 0.76
CA ARG A 284 -10.39 15.60 1.28
C ARG A 284 -9.64 16.74 1.94
N SER A 285 -8.32 16.67 2.00
CA SER A 285 -7.50 17.75 2.54
C SER A 285 -7.23 18.87 1.54
N SER A 286 -6.56 19.93 2.02
CA SER A 286 -5.94 21.02 1.24
C SER A 286 -5.10 20.53 0.04
N HIS A 287 -4.61 19.28 0.09
CA HIS A 287 -3.74 18.68 -0.92
C HIS A 287 -4.44 17.67 -1.84
N GLY A 288 -5.74 17.45 -1.64
CA GLY A 288 -6.51 16.42 -2.32
C GLY A 288 -6.52 16.50 -3.84
N GLU A 289 -6.62 17.71 -4.40
CA GLU A 289 -6.57 17.89 -5.86
C GLU A 289 -5.20 17.53 -6.45
N SER A 290 -4.12 17.90 -5.76
CA SER A 290 -2.76 17.60 -6.20
C SER A 290 -2.50 16.10 -6.17
N LEU A 291 -2.96 15.43 -5.10
CA LEU A 291 -2.97 13.97 -5.03
C LEU A 291 -3.79 13.38 -6.19
N TYR A 292 -5.01 13.84 -6.42
CA TYR A 292 -5.89 13.31 -7.47
C TYR A 292 -5.25 13.41 -8.86
N LYS A 293 -4.60 14.54 -9.16
CA LYS A 293 -3.81 14.73 -10.39
C LYS A 293 -2.65 13.74 -10.46
N PHE A 294 -1.91 13.54 -9.37
CA PHE A 294 -0.82 12.55 -9.31
C PHE A 294 -1.30 11.12 -9.59
N LEU A 295 -2.49 10.74 -9.12
CA LEU A 295 -3.08 9.42 -9.39
C LEU A 295 -3.40 9.20 -10.89
N GLY A 296 -3.14 10.18 -11.74
CA GLY A 296 -3.28 10.11 -13.20
C GLY A 296 -4.66 10.51 -13.69
N TYR A 297 -5.41 11.28 -12.89
CA TYR A 297 -6.64 11.95 -13.35
C TYR A 297 -6.28 13.30 -13.98
N ASN A 298 -6.98 13.66 -15.06
CA ASN A 298 -6.63 14.81 -15.88
C ASN A 298 -6.69 16.13 -15.08
N PHE A 299 -5.79 17.07 -15.37
CA PHE A 299 -5.73 18.40 -14.74
C PHE A 299 -7.01 19.21 -14.91
N SER A 300 -7.79 18.94 -15.95
CA SER A 300 -9.10 19.57 -16.19
C SER A 300 -10.24 18.98 -15.35
N VAL A 301 -10.01 17.86 -14.66
CA VAL A 301 -11.02 17.18 -13.85
C VAL A 301 -10.83 17.59 -12.39
N GLN A 302 -11.80 18.31 -11.86
CA GLN A 302 -11.87 18.60 -10.43
C GLN A 302 -12.03 17.31 -9.63
N LEU A 303 -11.45 17.29 -8.42
CA LEU A 303 -11.68 16.20 -7.49
C LEU A 303 -13.20 16.01 -7.28
N PRO A 304 -13.74 14.80 -7.50
CA PRO A 304 -15.17 14.57 -7.34
C PRO A 304 -15.65 14.85 -5.90
N LYS A 305 -16.83 15.46 -5.76
CA LYS A 305 -17.53 15.62 -4.47
C LYS A 305 -17.84 14.27 -3.79
N LYS A 306 -17.88 13.20 -4.59
CA LYS A 306 -18.05 11.81 -4.14
C LYS A 306 -16.97 10.93 -4.76
N ASN A 307 -16.14 10.37 -3.91
CA ASN A 307 -15.15 9.36 -4.24
C ASN A 307 -15.61 7.99 -3.75
N GLN A 308 -15.20 6.98 -4.50
CA GLN A 308 -15.33 5.59 -4.09
C GLN A 308 -13.97 4.93 -4.27
N ILE A 309 -13.42 4.43 -3.17
CA ILE A 309 -12.22 3.59 -3.21
C ILE A 309 -12.66 2.14 -3.37
N LYS A 310 -12.09 1.46 -4.36
CA LYS A 310 -12.15 0.01 -4.47
C LYS A 310 -11.03 -0.59 -3.64
N ALA A 311 -11.37 -1.13 -2.48
CA ALA A 311 -10.43 -1.75 -1.56
C ALA A 311 -10.35 -3.25 -1.85
N VAL A 312 -9.23 -3.72 -2.36
CA VAL A 312 -9.08 -5.09 -2.89
C VAL A 312 -8.12 -5.89 -2.01
N LEU A 313 -8.63 -6.90 -1.31
CA LEU A 313 -7.80 -7.86 -0.61
C LEU A 313 -7.33 -8.93 -1.60
N THR A 314 -6.02 -9.08 -1.78
CA THR A 314 -5.44 -10.08 -2.69
C THR A 314 -4.80 -11.21 -1.88
N ILE A 315 -5.36 -12.42 -1.96
CA ILE A 315 -4.96 -13.58 -1.14
C ILE A 315 -4.83 -14.85 -1.97
N CYS A 316 -4.18 -15.87 -1.42
CA CYS A 316 -4.11 -17.18 -2.07
C CYS A 316 -5.51 -17.79 -2.09
N GLU A 317 -5.88 -18.51 -3.16
CA GLU A 317 -7.18 -19.19 -3.23
C GLU A 317 -7.38 -20.19 -2.08
N ASN A 318 -6.29 -20.80 -1.59
CA ASN A 318 -6.33 -21.72 -0.45
C ASN A 318 -6.84 -21.05 0.84
N ASP A 319 -6.71 -19.72 0.96
CA ASP A 319 -7.14 -18.95 2.14
C ASP A 319 -8.62 -18.50 2.05
N LYS A 320 -9.36 -18.96 1.02
CA LYS A 320 -10.75 -18.57 0.78
C LYS A 320 -11.66 -18.87 1.98
N LYS A 321 -11.50 -20.04 2.61
CA LYS A 321 -12.32 -20.43 3.76
C LYS A 321 -12.09 -19.49 4.95
N GLN A 322 -10.82 -19.14 5.20
CA GLN A 322 -10.44 -18.22 6.28
C GLN A 322 -10.99 -16.82 6.02
N LEU A 323 -11.05 -16.37 4.76
CA LEU A 323 -11.70 -15.12 4.40
C LEU A 323 -13.21 -15.15 4.67
N GLU A 324 -13.90 -16.21 4.26
CA GLU A 324 -15.35 -16.36 4.51
C GLU A 324 -15.67 -16.35 6.01
N GLU A 325 -14.87 -17.03 6.83
CA GLU A 325 -14.97 -17.02 8.29
C GLU A 325 -14.64 -15.64 8.89
N ALA A 326 -13.62 -14.95 8.36
CA ALA A 326 -13.25 -13.61 8.80
C ALA A 326 -14.38 -12.60 8.55
N ILE A 327 -14.97 -12.61 7.34
CA ILE A 327 -16.08 -11.72 6.97
C ILE A 327 -17.28 -11.94 7.89
N LYS A 328 -17.66 -13.21 8.14
CA LYS A 328 -18.80 -13.54 9.02
C LYS A 328 -18.61 -13.09 10.46
N SER A 329 -17.36 -12.94 10.90
CA SER A 329 -17.03 -12.67 12.30
C SER A 329 -16.48 -11.27 12.56
N ILE A 330 -16.42 -10.41 11.53
CA ILE A 330 -16.20 -8.97 11.69
C ILE A 330 -17.57 -8.32 11.88
N ASP A 331 -17.68 -7.48 12.90
CA ASP A 331 -18.86 -6.63 13.08
C ASP A 331 -18.90 -5.60 11.95
N LYS A 332 -19.96 -5.57 11.14
CA LYS A 332 -20.11 -4.61 10.03
C LYS A 332 -20.04 -3.16 10.52
N ASN A 333 -20.41 -2.90 11.77
CA ASN A 333 -20.30 -1.57 12.38
C ASN A 333 -18.85 -1.17 12.68
N GLU A 334 -17.91 -2.12 12.76
CA GLU A 334 -16.48 -1.86 12.92
C GLU A 334 -15.87 -1.19 11.68
N LEU A 335 -16.44 -1.44 10.49
CA LEU A 335 -15.92 -1.03 9.18
C LEU A 335 -16.97 -0.25 8.35
N PRO A 336 -17.43 0.95 8.77
CA PRO A 336 -18.47 1.67 8.04
C PRO A 336 -18.04 2.05 6.60
N CYS A 337 -18.71 1.47 5.60
CA CYS A 337 -18.37 1.66 4.18
C CYS A 337 -19.01 2.91 3.52
N LYS A 338 -19.95 3.58 4.18
CA LYS A 338 -20.66 4.77 3.68
C LYS A 338 -20.60 5.89 4.70
N PHE A 339 -20.04 7.04 4.33
CA PHE A 339 -19.82 8.16 5.24
C PHE A 339 -20.90 9.24 5.07
N ASN A 340 -22.17 8.88 5.27
CA ASN A 340 -23.29 9.79 5.00
C ASN A 340 -23.49 10.86 6.09
N LYS A 341 -23.07 10.56 7.34
CA LYS A 341 -23.28 11.41 8.52
C LYS A 341 -22.00 12.11 9.01
N VAL A 342 -20.83 11.78 8.45
CA VAL A 342 -19.56 12.31 8.97
C VAL A 342 -19.01 13.43 8.10
N SER A 343 -18.47 14.47 8.73
CA SER A 343 -18.21 15.78 8.11
C SER A 343 -17.23 15.71 6.94
N LEU A 344 -16.00 15.25 7.15
CA LEU A 344 -14.92 15.39 6.17
C LEU A 344 -15.04 14.41 5.00
N LEU A 345 -15.52 13.19 5.26
CA LEU A 345 -15.71 12.16 4.22
C LEU A 345 -17.14 12.12 3.69
N LYS A 346 -17.96 13.16 3.93
CA LYS A 346 -19.37 13.17 3.56
C LYS A 346 -19.56 12.79 2.09
N ASN A 347 -20.39 11.77 1.84
CA ASN A 347 -20.70 11.19 0.51
C ASN A 347 -19.64 10.26 -0.10
N ASP A 348 -18.49 10.09 0.54
CA ASP A 348 -17.51 9.09 0.10
C ASP A 348 -17.93 7.68 0.50
N SER A 349 -17.33 6.69 -0.15
CA SER A 349 -17.58 5.28 0.14
C SER A 349 -16.35 4.42 -0.10
N ILE A 350 -16.33 3.30 0.59
CA ILE A 350 -15.39 2.20 0.35
C ILE A 350 -16.20 1.03 -0.18
N LYS A 351 -15.65 0.35 -1.18
CA LYS A 351 -16.25 -0.86 -1.73
C LYS A 351 -15.21 -1.98 -1.69
N PHE A 352 -15.50 -3.03 -0.96
CA PHE A 352 -14.58 -4.14 -0.76
C PHE A 352 -14.67 -5.16 -1.89
N TYR A 353 -13.51 -5.68 -2.25
CA TYR A 353 -13.35 -6.77 -3.18
C TYR A 353 -12.31 -7.76 -2.64
N VAL A 354 -12.44 -9.02 -3.01
CA VAL A 354 -11.38 -10.01 -2.93
C VAL A 354 -10.91 -10.34 -4.32
N SER A 355 -9.61 -10.51 -4.48
CA SER A 355 -9.03 -11.22 -5.61
C SER A 355 -8.22 -12.40 -5.10
N TYR A 356 -8.42 -13.55 -5.74
CA TYR A 356 -7.62 -14.72 -5.46
C TYR A 356 -6.46 -14.83 -6.44
N TYR A 357 -5.34 -15.35 -5.98
CA TYR A 357 -4.27 -15.82 -6.84
C TYR A 357 -4.01 -17.31 -6.63
N LYS A 358 -3.57 -17.97 -7.69
CA LYS A 358 -2.98 -19.31 -7.65
C LYS A 358 -1.57 -19.24 -8.20
N ILE A 359 -0.68 -20.03 -7.61
CA ILE A 359 0.64 -20.26 -8.20
C ILE A 359 0.45 -21.40 -9.21
N ASP A 360 0.56 -21.08 -10.50
CA ASP A 360 0.45 -22.06 -11.57
C ASP A 360 1.79 -22.81 -11.70
N SER A 361 1.87 -23.99 -11.08
CA SER A 361 3.03 -24.87 -11.15
C SER A 361 3.31 -25.38 -12.56
N SER A 362 2.30 -25.44 -13.44
CA SER A 362 2.45 -25.90 -14.82
C SER A 362 3.04 -24.84 -15.76
N ASN A 363 3.08 -23.58 -15.33
CA ASN A 363 3.53 -22.45 -16.12
C ASN A 363 4.65 -21.67 -15.41
N ASN A 364 5.76 -22.35 -15.14
CA ASN A 364 6.95 -21.80 -14.46
C ASN A 364 6.69 -21.15 -13.09
N GLY A 365 5.52 -21.33 -12.46
CA GLY A 365 5.16 -20.66 -11.22
C GLY A 365 4.52 -19.29 -11.39
N HIS A 366 4.03 -18.96 -12.59
CA HIS A 366 3.32 -17.70 -12.80
C HIS A 366 2.09 -17.59 -11.90
N LEU A 367 1.74 -16.35 -11.51
CA LEU A 367 0.49 -16.12 -10.79
C LEU A 367 -0.66 -16.12 -11.78
N LYS A 368 -1.62 -17.02 -11.58
CA LYS A 368 -2.95 -16.88 -12.16
C LYS A 368 -3.78 -16.03 -11.21
N LEU A 369 -4.24 -14.89 -11.67
CA LEU A 369 -5.16 -14.03 -10.92
C LEU A 369 -6.59 -14.35 -11.33
N LEU A 370 -7.47 -14.45 -10.34
CA LEU A 370 -8.90 -14.59 -10.58
C LEU A 370 -9.55 -13.21 -10.61
N GLU A 371 -10.68 -13.12 -11.31
CA GLU A 371 -11.49 -11.89 -11.34
C GLU A 371 -11.88 -11.45 -9.92
N PRO A 372 -11.73 -10.16 -9.59
CA PRO A 372 -12.17 -9.65 -8.30
C PRO A 372 -13.67 -9.84 -8.06
N GLN A 373 -13.99 -10.34 -6.88
CA GLN A 373 -15.36 -10.52 -6.40
C GLN A 373 -15.66 -9.47 -5.35
N GLU A 374 -16.84 -8.86 -5.42
CA GLU A 374 -17.29 -7.92 -4.39
C GLU A 374 -17.54 -8.66 -3.07
N LEU A 375 -17.10 -8.06 -1.97
CA LEU A 375 -17.38 -8.57 -0.63
C LEU A 375 -18.53 -7.77 -0.02
N ASP A 376 -19.50 -8.48 0.55
CA ASP A 376 -20.57 -7.88 1.35
C ASP A 376 -20.11 -7.68 2.80
N LEU A 377 -19.34 -6.62 3.01
CA LEU A 377 -18.87 -6.12 4.31
C LEU A 377 -19.70 -4.93 4.78
#